data_AF-A0AAD4KBF2-F1
#
_entry.id   AF-A0AAD4KBF2-F1
#
_cell.length_a   1.000
_cell.length_b   1.000
_cell.length_c   1.000
_cell.angle_alpha   90.00
_cell.angle_beta   90.00
_cell.angle_gamma   90.00
#
_symmetry.space_group_name_H-M   'P 1'
#
loop_
_entity.id
_entity.type
_entity.pdbx_description
1 polymer ?
#
loop_
_entity_poly.entity_id
_entity_poly.type
_entity_poly.pdbx_seq_one_letter_code
_entity_poly.pdbx_strand_id
1 'polypeptide(L)' 'MVLGLDKRAVWAAFPLLGFALGHFLDKKETERMSLFRDKSALYGRPAGSEDKPPSW' A
#
# COMPACT_ATOMS: atom_id res chain seq x y z
N MET A 1 -20.88 9.62 -25.40
CA MET A 1 -20.77 9.45 -23.93
C MET A 1 -20.66 7.97 -23.64
N VAL A 2 -19.91 7.59 -22.60
CA VAL A 2 -19.79 6.20 -22.10
C VAL A 2 -20.18 6.25 -20.63
N LEU A 3 -21.15 5.44 -20.19
CA LEU A 3 -21.69 5.48 -18.82
C LEU A 3 -22.18 6.88 -18.38
N GLY A 4 -22.73 7.68 -19.30
CA GLY A 4 -23.16 9.06 -19.01
C GLY A 4 -22.03 10.08 -18.85
N LEU A 5 -20.77 9.66 -18.98
CA LEU A 5 -19.57 10.51 -18.89
C LEU A 5 -18.97 10.79 -20.27
N ASP A 6 -18.20 11.89 -20.37
CA ASP A 6 -17.37 12.14 -21.54
C ASP A 6 -16.35 11.00 -21.69
N LYS A 7 -16.27 10.46 -22.91
CA LYS A 7 -15.32 9.40 -23.26
C LYS A 7 -13.88 9.80 -22.92
N ARG A 8 -13.51 11.08 -23.10
CA ARG A 8 -12.17 11.59 -22.77
C ARG A 8 -11.90 11.54 -21.26
N ALA A 9 -12.90 11.90 -20.45
CA ALA A 9 -12.80 11.85 -19.00
C ALA A 9 -12.65 10.41 -18.49
N VAL A 10 -13.41 9.46 -19.07
CA VAL A 10 -13.29 8.04 -18.73
C VAL A 10 -11.89 7.50 -19.05
N TRP A 11 -11.34 7.82 -20.23
CA TRP A 11 -9.99 7.39 -20.60
C TRP A 11 -8.89 8.05 -19.76
N ALA A 12 -9.09 9.27 -19.26
CA ALA A 12 -8.18 9.89 -18.31
C ALA A 12 -8.28 9.27 -16.91
N ALA A 13 -9.48 8.89 -16.46
CA ALA A 13 -9.70 8.31 -15.14
C ALA A 13 -9.21 6.86 -15.02
N PHE A 14 -9.28 6.10 -16.12
CA PHE A 14 -8.92 4.68 -16.13
C PHE A 14 -7.50 4.36 -15.60
N PRO A 15 -6.41 5.02 -16.08
CA PRO A 15 -5.08 4.76 -15.54
C PRO A 15 -4.93 5.18 -14.07
N LEU A 16 -5.59 6.26 -13.64
CA LEU A 16 -5.56 6.71 -12.24
C LEU A 16 -6.23 5.69 -11.32
N LEU A 17 -7.36 5.10 -11.77
CA LEU A 17 -8.03 4.04 -11.03
C LEU A 17 -7.14 2.80 -10.92
N GLY A 18 -6.49 2.40 -12.02
CA GLY A 18 -5.54 1.29 -12.03
C GLY A 18 -4.38 1.51 -11.05
N PHE A 19 -3.77 2.70 -11.05
CA PHE A 19 -2.72 3.06 -10.09
C PHE A 19 -3.20 3.00 -8.64
N ALA A 20 -4.37 3.60 -8.34
CA ALA A 20 -4.91 3.62 -6.99
C ALA A 20 -5.20 2.21 -6.47
N LEU A 21 -5.76 1.34 -7.32
CA LEU A 21 -6.03 -0.06 -6.97
C LEU A 21 -4.73 -0.84 -6.77
N GLY A 22 -3.76 -0.69 -7.68
CA GLY A 22 -2.44 -1.35 -7.55
C GLY A 22 -1.74 -0.97 -6.25
N HIS A 23 -1.63 0.34 -5.98
CA HIS A 23 -1.02 0.85 -4.74
C HIS A 23 -1.74 0.37 -3.48
N PHE A 24 -3.07 0.28 -3.52
CA PHE A 24 -3.85 -0.28 -2.42
C PHE A 24 -3.52 -1.76 -2.16
N LEU A 25 -3.43 -2.57 -3.22
CA LEU A 25 -3.08 -3.98 -3.12
C LEU A 25 -1.64 -4.18 -2.63
N ASP A 26 -0.69 -3.39 -3.11
CA ASP A 26 0.71 -3.46 -2.69
C ASP A 26 0.88 -3.14 -1.19
N LYS A 27 0.15 -2.14 -0.69
CA LYS A 27 0.11 -1.84 0.75
C LYS A 27 -0.42 -3.03 1.56
N LYS A 28 -1.47 -3.69 1.07
CA LYS A 28 -2.02 -4.88 1.74
C LYS A 28 -1.05 -6.05 1.73
N GLU A 29 -0.30 -6.25 0.66
CA GLU A 29 0.76 -7.27 0.63
C GLU A 29 1.90 -6.92 1.60
N THR A 30 2.29 -5.65 1.67
CA THR A 30 3.32 -5.18 2.62
C THR A 30 2.91 -5.45 4.07
N GLU A 31 1.63 -5.22 4.41
CA GLU A 31 1.08 -5.57 5.72
C GLU A 31 1.20 -7.08 6.02
N ARG A 32 1.00 -7.95 5.03
CA ARG A 32 1.18 -9.42 5.16
C ARG A 32 2.64 -9.82 5.35
N MET A 33 3.58 -9.08 4.77
CA MET A 33 5.02 -9.34 4.85
C MET A 33 5.69 -8.74 6.11
N SER A 34 4.95 -8.59 7.21
CA SER A 34 5.44 -7.92 8.43
C SER A 34 6.05 -8.86 9.49
N LEU A 35 6.08 -10.17 9.25
CA LEU A 35 6.53 -11.16 10.25
C LEU A 35 7.99 -10.97 10.71
N PHE A 36 8.86 -10.48 9.83
CA PHE A 36 10.27 -10.19 10.10
C PHE A 36 10.54 -8.72 10.44
N ARG A 37 9.49 -7.89 10.55
CA ARG A 37 9.62 -6.50 10.96
C ARG A 37 10.30 -6.42 12.32
N ASP A 38 11.26 -5.51 12.44
CA ASP A 38 12.02 -5.24 13.67
C ASP A 38 12.82 -6.44 14.23
N LYS A 39 13.10 -7.46 13.40
CA LYS A 39 13.85 -8.68 13.77
C LYS A 39 15.15 -8.88 12.99
N SER A 40 15.48 -7.99 12.06
CA SER A 40 16.72 -8.08 11.28
C SER A 40 17.95 -7.80 12.15
N ALA A 41 19.12 -8.29 11.74
CA ALA A 41 20.37 -8.06 12.48
C ALA A 41 20.74 -6.56 12.60
N LEU A 42 20.35 -5.73 11.62
CA LEU A 42 20.69 -4.31 11.57
C LEU A 42 19.63 -3.41 12.20
N TYR A 43 18.35 -3.78 12.08
CA TYR A 43 17.21 -2.96 12.52
C TYR A 43 16.35 -3.67 13.59
N GLY A 44 16.95 -4.62 14.30
CA GLY A 44 16.32 -5.27 15.45
C GLY A 44 16.00 -4.24 16.53
N ARG A 45 14.74 -4.21 17.00
CA ARG A 45 14.36 -3.29 18.07
C ARG A 45 14.54 -3.92 19.45
N PRO A 46 14.82 -3.11 20.50
CA PRO A 46 14.94 -3.62 21.86
C PRO A 46 13.61 -4.20 22.37
N ALA A 47 13.68 -5.13 23.33
CA ALA A 47 12.51 -5.67 24.02
C ALA A 47 11.65 -4.57 24.65
N GLY A 48 10.33 -4.71 24.65
CA GLY A 48 9.40 -3.66 25.13
C GLY A 48 9.04 -2.61 24.08
N SER A 49 9.38 -2.84 22.81
CA SER A 49 8.99 -1.97 21.70
C SER A 49 7.74 -2.46 20.95
N GLU A 50 7.07 -3.50 21.46
CA GLU A 50 5.89 -4.11 20.83
C GLU A 50 4.71 -3.12 20.70
N ASP A 51 4.56 -2.22 21.67
CA ASP A 51 3.47 -1.22 21.68
C ASP A 51 3.78 0.04 20.84
N LYS A 52 4.99 0.13 20.28
CA LYS A 52 5.37 1.27 19.43
C LYS A 52 4.83 1.08 18.01
N PRO A 53 4.57 2.17 17.29
CA PRO A 53 4.20 2.08 15.89
C PRO A 53 5.25 1.32 15.06
N PRO A 54 4.84 0.68 13.95
CA PRO A 54 5.73 0.00 13.02
C PRO A 54 6.91 0.89 12.59
N SER A 55 8.04 0.30 12.23
CA SER A 55 9.23 1.02 11.74
C SER A 55 9.11 1.62 10.35
N TRP A 56 7.99 1.41 9.67
CA TRP A 56 7.71 1.85 8.31
C TRP A 56 6.26 2.34 8.18
#